data_AF-A0AAU4BC58-F1
#
_entry.id   AF-A0AAU4BC58-F1
#
_cell.length_a   1.000
_cell.length_b   1.000
_cell.length_c   1.000
_cell.angle_alpha   90.00
_cell.angle_beta   90.00
_cell.angle_gamma   90.00
#
_symmetry.space_group_name_H-M   'P 1'
#
loop_
_entity.id
_entity.type
_entity.pdbx_description
1 polymer ?
#
loop_
_entity_poly.entity_id
_entity_poly.type
_entity_poly.pdbx_seq_one_letter_code
_entity_poly.pdbx_strand_id
1 'polypeptide(L)'
;MTAAETRPQPIIPPEPGAGTAGPGTSGDEPEREQRMRPLDRRVLQAIALLCVIPAILVLHWADETNNIQKNLKPPEKVTSVQPGQIGELIGAQWKVIGRQNARPLKNDETNDVTDLRIDVAVRPRDAASAKLVGSYGVVYRFVDDDGREWSALGLRVGTPTAGVAMRLTVKGTVPRTKADSLELVIQAPKTARKDARDPLPSLRFER
;
A
#
# COMPACT_ATOMS: atom_id res chain seq x y z
N MET A 1 -19.28 -69.98 -37.70
CA MET A 1 -18.50 -68.94 -38.39
C MET A 1 -17.68 -68.21 -37.35
N THR A 2 -16.37 -68.17 -37.58
CA THR A 2 -15.26 -67.87 -36.67
C THR A 2 -15.11 -66.36 -36.45
N ALA A 3 -14.81 -65.92 -35.22
CA ALA A 3 -14.32 -64.58 -34.94
C ALA A 3 -13.12 -64.67 -33.99
N ALA A 4 -12.04 -64.03 -34.41
CA ALA A 4 -10.68 -64.20 -33.91
C ALA A 4 -10.38 -63.28 -32.71
N GLU A 5 -9.58 -63.84 -31.79
CA GLU A 5 -8.93 -63.20 -30.67
C GLU A 5 -7.72 -62.36 -31.16
N THR A 6 -7.60 -61.11 -30.72
CA THR A 6 -6.42 -60.26 -30.96
C THR A 6 -5.95 -59.70 -29.63
N ARG A 7 -4.80 -60.20 -29.13
CA ARG A 7 -4.06 -59.61 -28.00
C ARG A 7 -2.92 -58.72 -28.55
N PRO A 8 -2.68 -57.53 -27.97
CA PRO A 8 -1.60 -56.65 -28.38
C PRO A 8 -0.22 -57.15 -27.92
N GLN A 9 0.78 -57.02 -28.78
CA GLN A 9 2.18 -57.39 -28.54
C GLN A 9 2.96 -56.31 -27.76
N PRO A 10 4.01 -56.70 -27.00
CA PRO A 10 4.89 -55.77 -26.30
C PRO A 10 5.88 -55.08 -27.25
N ILE A 11 6.11 -53.78 -27.03
CA ILE A 11 7.09 -52.95 -27.74
C ILE A 11 8.49 -53.22 -27.19
N ILE A 12 9.40 -53.67 -28.06
CA ILE A 12 10.82 -53.90 -27.78
C ILE A 12 11.63 -52.64 -28.20
N PRO A 13 12.46 -52.04 -27.34
CA PRO A 13 13.44 -51.02 -27.74
C PRO A 13 14.66 -51.66 -28.45
N PRO A 14 15.17 -51.08 -29.55
CA PRO A 14 16.36 -51.61 -30.23
C PRO A 14 17.68 -51.30 -29.49
N GLU A 15 18.57 -52.28 -29.50
CA GLU A 15 19.94 -52.29 -28.96
C GLU A 15 20.99 -51.59 -29.88
N PRO A 16 22.23 -51.35 -29.39
CA PRO A 16 23.17 -50.34 -29.87
C PRO A 16 24.17 -50.83 -30.94
N GLY A 17 24.71 -49.93 -31.77
CA GLY A 17 25.80 -50.28 -32.69
C GLY A 17 26.54 -49.11 -33.37
N ALA A 18 27.87 -49.15 -33.21
CA ALA A 18 28.97 -48.60 -34.04
C ALA A 18 29.12 -47.06 -34.13
N GLY A 19 30.25 -46.39 -33.84
CA GLY A 19 31.65 -46.78 -33.69
C GLY A 19 32.50 -46.15 -34.81
N THR A 20 33.47 -45.26 -34.52
CA THR A 20 34.75 -45.08 -35.27
C THR A 20 35.76 -44.25 -34.43
N ALA A 21 37.04 -44.59 -34.56
CA ALA A 21 38.21 -44.32 -33.73
C ALA A 21 38.95 -42.98 -33.96
N GLY A 22 39.81 -42.58 -33.00
CA GLY A 22 40.98 -41.72 -33.21
C GLY A 22 41.70 -41.30 -31.90
N PRO A 23 43.05 -41.30 -31.80
CA PRO A 23 43.80 -41.74 -30.60
C PRO A 23 44.58 -40.63 -29.87
N GLY A 24 44.92 -40.86 -28.59
CA GLY A 24 45.85 -40.02 -27.83
C GLY A 24 46.12 -40.57 -26.43
N THR A 25 47.22 -41.32 -26.30
CA THR A 25 47.71 -41.96 -25.08
C THR A 25 48.51 -40.99 -24.20
N SER A 26 48.53 -41.29 -22.90
CA SER A 26 49.51 -40.94 -21.85
C SER A 26 49.41 -39.60 -21.11
N GLY A 27 49.10 -39.72 -19.81
CA GLY A 27 49.19 -38.68 -18.78
C GLY A 27 48.69 -39.25 -17.46
N ASP A 28 49.48 -40.13 -16.83
CA ASP A 28 49.32 -40.59 -15.46
C ASP A 28 49.22 -39.40 -14.49
N GLU A 29 48.12 -39.29 -13.74
CA GLU A 29 48.11 -39.01 -12.29
C GLU A 29 46.75 -39.45 -11.74
N PRO A 30 46.65 -40.38 -10.78
CA PRO A 30 45.44 -40.46 -9.99
C PRO A 30 45.41 -39.18 -9.14
N GLU A 31 44.60 -38.19 -9.54
CA GLU A 31 44.13 -37.16 -8.63
C GLU A 31 43.56 -37.91 -7.41
N ARG A 32 44.39 -38.02 -6.37
CA ARG A 32 43.91 -38.39 -5.05
C ARG A 32 42.90 -37.32 -4.72
N GLU A 33 41.62 -37.64 -4.93
CA GLU A 33 40.53 -36.90 -4.33
C GLU A 33 40.93 -36.75 -2.86
N GLN A 34 41.35 -35.54 -2.49
CA GLN A 34 41.68 -35.19 -1.12
C GLN A 34 40.35 -35.28 -0.38
N ARG A 35 40.01 -36.49 0.08
CA ARG A 35 38.85 -36.73 0.92
C ARG A 35 39.04 -35.90 2.16
N MET A 36 38.37 -34.75 2.19
CA MET A 36 38.36 -33.85 3.33
C MET A 36 38.05 -34.67 4.58
N ARG A 37 38.86 -34.49 5.62
CA ARG A 37 38.62 -35.20 6.88
C ARG A 37 37.23 -34.84 7.37
N PRO A 38 36.53 -35.76 8.06
CA PRO A 38 35.16 -35.51 8.52
C PRO A 38 35.03 -34.24 9.38
N LEU A 39 36.10 -33.85 10.07
CA LEU A 39 36.18 -32.63 10.85
C LEU A 39 36.28 -31.36 9.98
N ASP A 40 37.12 -31.37 8.94
CA ASP A 40 37.28 -30.22 8.02
C ASP A 40 35.98 -29.95 7.26
N ARG A 41 35.25 -31.01 6.88
CA ARG A 41 33.93 -30.90 6.27
C ARG A 41 32.92 -30.25 7.21
N ARG A 42 32.95 -30.56 8.51
CA ARG A 42 32.08 -29.95 9.52
C ARG A 42 32.43 -28.48 9.77
N VAL A 43 33.71 -28.13 9.77
CA VAL A 43 34.17 -26.74 9.93
C VAL A 43 33.75 -25.89 8.74
N LEU A 44 33.98 -26.37 7.51
CA LEU A 44 33.52 -25.70 6.29
C LEU A 44 32.00 -25.55 6.26
N GLN A 45 31.27 -26.60 6.66
CA GLN A 45 29.80 -26.54 6.75
C GLN A 45 29.33 -25.52 7.79
N ALA A 46 29.99 -25.41 8.94
CA ALA A 46 29.67 -24.43 9.97
C ALA A 46 29.95 -23.00 9.50
N ILE A 47 31.08 -22.76 8.84
CA ILE A 47 31.43 -21.45 8.27
C ILE A 47 30.42 -21.07 7.17
N ALA A 48 30.09 -22.01 6.28
CA ALA A 48 29.10 -21.79 5.24
C ALA A 48 27.73 -21.43 5.84
N LEU A 49 27.27 -22.15 6.86
CA LEU A 49 26.02 -21.83 7.57
C LEU A 49 26.08 -20.44 8.23
N LEU A 50 27.21 -20.11 8.86
CA LEU A 50 27.42 -18.84 9.53
C LEU A 50 27.46 -17.65 8.57
N CYS A 51 27.82 -17.85 7.29
CA CYS A 51 27.74 -16.83 6.25
C CYS A 51 26.35 -16.78 5.58
N VAL A 52 25.75 -17.94 5.32
CA VAL A 52 24.49 -18.05 4.56
C VAL A 52 23.31 -17.54 5.39
N ILE A 53 23.22 -17.87 6.68
CA ILE A 53 22.12 -17.41 7.54
C ILE A 53 22.03 -15.87 7.59
N PRO A 54 23.09 -15.12 7.93
CA PRO A 54 23.01 -13.66 7.97
C PRO A 54 22.82 -13.06 6.58
N ALA A 55 23.39 -13.65 5.52
CA ALA A 55 23.16 -13.18 4.16
C ALA A 55 21.68 -13.30 3.74
N ILE A 56 21.02 -14.43 4.03
CA ILE A 56 19.59 -14.64 3.77
C ILE A 56 18.75 -13.67 4.60
N LEU A 57 19.09 -13.44 5.88
CA LEU A 57 18.39 -12.48 6.71
C LEU A 57 18.50 -11.05 6.15
N VAL A 58 19.70 -10.63 5.74
CA VAL A 58 19.92 -9.31 5.14
C VAL A 58 19.18 -9.18 3.80
N LEU A 59 19.14 -10.23 2.98
CA LEU A 59 18.38 -10.24 1.74
C LEU A 59 16.87 -10.10 1.99
N HIS A 60 16.34 -10.86 2.95
CA HIS A 60 14.94 -10.74 3.37
C HIS A 60 14.65 -9.33 3.89
N TRP A 61 15.52 -8.77 4.73
CA TRP A 61 15.33 -7.42 5.25
C TRP A 61 15.39 -6.36 4.14
N ALA A 62 16.33 -6.47 3.22
CA ALA A 62 16.48 -5.54 2.10
C ALA A 62 15.33 -5.65 1.10
N ASP A 63 14.80 -6.86 0.88
CA ASP A 63 13.63 -7.08 0.03
C ASP A 63 12.35 -6.59 0.72
N GLU A 64 12.17 -6.89 2.00
CA GLU A 64 11.08 -6.37 2.81
C GLU A 64 11.10 -4.83 2.81
N THR A 65 12.27 -4.21 3.02
CA THR A 65 12.40 -2.75 3.02
C THR A 65 12.14 -2.16 1.63
N ASN A 66 12.62 -2.79 0.55
CA ASN A 66 12.34 -2.35 -0.81
C ASN A 66 10.86 -2.52 -1.19
N ASN A 67 10.24 -3.63 -0.78
CA ASN A 67 8.85 -3.94 -1.03
C ASN A 67 7.95 -2.98 -0.25
N ILE A 68 8.26 -2.75 1.03
CA ILE A 68 7.64 -1.73 1.88
C ILE A 68 7.78 -0.33 1.27
N GLN A 69 8.97 0.08 0.83
CA GLN A 69 9.14 1.40 0.19
C GLN A 69 8.38 1.53 -1.15
N LYS A 70 8.24 0.44 -1.90
CA LYS A 70 7.56 0.43 -3.21
C LYS A 70 6.04 0.28 -3.09
N ASN A 71 5.54 -0.39 -2.04
CA ASN A 71 4.12 -0.72 -1.85
C ASN A 71 3.45 0.01 -0.68
N LEU A 72 4.18 0.65 0.23
CA LEU A 72 3.55 1.50 1.24
C LEU A 72 3.01 2.79 0.62
N LYS A 73 1.83 3.18 1.10
CA LYS A 73 1.28 4.51 0.89
C LYS A 73 2.39 5.53 1.23
N PRO A 74 2.68 6.47 0.32
CA PRO A 74 3.69 7.49 0.56
C PRO A 74 3.37 8.22 1.87
N PRO A 75 4.39 8.56 2.68
CA PRO A 75 4.19 9.06 4.03
C PRO A 75 3.19 10.23 4.05
N GLU A 76 2.34 10.34 5.06
CA GLU A 76 1.41 11.47 5.16
C GLU A 76 2.02 12.52 6.10
N LYS A 77 2.08 13.78 5.66
CA LYS A 77 2.48 14.90 6.52
C LYS A 77 1.22 15.52 7.09
N VAL A 78 0.81 15.02 8.25
CA VAL A 78 -0.37 15.49 8.97
C VAL A 78 -0.06 16.79 9.71
N THR A 79 -0.88 17.81 9.48
CA THR A 79 -0.89 19.04 10.26
C THR A 79 -2.14 19.05 11.15
N SER A 80 -1.95 18.93 12.45
CA SER A 80 -3.03 19.07 13.44
C SER A 80 -3.49 20.51 13.55
N VAL A 81 -4.81 20.72 13.62
CA VAL A 81 -5.45 22.02 13.78
C VAL A 81 -6.40 21.94 14.95
N GLN A 82 -6.16 22.82 15.92
CA GLN A 82 -6.96 22.94 17.12
C GLN A 82 -8.41 23.35 16.81
N PRO A 83 -9.38 23.02 17.67
CA PRO A 83 -10.78 23.37 17.48
C PRO A 83 -10.98 24.87 17.21
N GLY A 84 -11.75 25.18 16.17
CA GLY A 84 -12.08 26.56 15.78
C GLY A 84 -10.96 27.35 15.08
N GLN A 85 -9.75 26.79 14.96
CA GLN A 85 -8.62 27.40 14.27
C GLN A 85 -8.70 27.22 12.75
N ILE A 86 -7.89 28.01 12.05
CA ILE A 86 -7.72 27.95 10.60
C ILE A 86 -6.49 27.09 10.31
N GLY A 87 -6.67 26.04 9.51
CA GLY A 87 -5.60 25.26 8.91
C GLY A 87 -5.24 25.76 7.52
N GLU A 88 -4.01 25.52 7.08
CA GLU A 88 -3.59 25.79 5.70
C GLU A 88 -3.23 24.49 4.97
N LEU A 89 -3.80 24.30 3.79
CA LEU A 89 -3.52 23.17 2.91
C LEU A 89 -3.74 23.58 1.46
N ILE A 90 -2.87 23.15 0.56
CA ILE A 90 -2.92 23.44 -0.88
C ILE A 90 -3.08 24.93 -1.23
N GLY A 91 -2.46 25.81 -0.44
CA GLY A 91 -2.55 27.26 -0.61
C GLY A 91 -3.92 27.86 -0.28
N ALA A 92 -4.79 27.10 0.39
CA ALA A 92 -6.09 27.54 0.86
C ALA A 92 -6.16 27.48 2.39
N GLN A 93 -6.95 28.39 2.96
CA GLN A 93 -7.33 28.39 4.37
C GLN A 93 -8.57 27.52 4.56
N TRP A 94 -8.55 26.67 5.58
CA TRP A 94 -9.59 25.71 5.89
C TRP A 94 -10.02 25.88 7.34
N LYS A 95 -11.33 25.94 7.60
CA LYS A 95 -11.85 26.07 8.96
C LYS A 95 -13.14 25.27 9.11
N VAL A 96 -13.23 24.44 10.14
CA VAL A 96 -14.51 23.83 10.53
C VAL A 96 -15.41 24.91 11.13
N ILE A 97 -16.62 25.04 10.57
CA ILE A 97 -17.62 26.04 10.96
C ILE A 97 -18.90 25.42 11.52
N GLY A 98 -19.11 24.11 11.32
CA GLY A 98 -20.28 23.42 11.83
C GLY A 98 -20.11 21.91 11.79
N ARG A 99 -20.81 21.23 12.70
CA ARG A 99 -20.92 19.77 12.77
C ARG A 99 -22.38 19.42 13.01
N GLN A 100 -22.88 18.44 12.26
CA GLN A 100 -24.27 17.99 12.34
C GLN A 100 -24.32 16.48 12.17
N ASN A 101 -25.02 15.81 13.09
CA ASN A 101 -25.36 14.40 12.96
C ASN A 101 -26.75 14.34 12.33
N ALA A 102 -26.85 13.86 11.09
CA ALA A 102 -28.13 13.67 10.44
C ALA A 102 -28.87 12.45 11.01
N ARG A 103 -30.21 12.44 10.87
CA ARG A 103 -31.04 11.33 11.34
C ARG A 103 -30.57 10.00 10.72
N PRO A 104 -30.73 8.87 11.44
CA PRO A 104 -30.30 7.55 10.97
C PRO A 104 -30.78 7.27 9.54
N LEU A 105 -29.96 6.56 8.75
CA LEU A 105 -30.23 6.29 7.32
C LEU A 105 -31.54 5.52 7.08
N LYS A 106 -32.12 4.91 8.13
CA LYS A 106 -33.47 4.33 8.20
C LYS A 106 -34.00 4.49 9.63
N ASN A 107 -35.32 4.55 9.80
CA ASN A 107 -36.00 4.45 11.12
C ASN A 107 -35.90 3.02 11.71
N ASP A 108 -34.75 2.38 11.54
CA ASP A 108 -34.47 1.04 12.06
C ASP A 108 -33.52 1.23 13.24
N GLU A 109 -34.01 0.99 14.46
CA GLU A 109 -33.21 1.08 15.69
C GLU A 109 -32.02 0.11 15.70
N THR A 110 -31.99 -0.83 14.75
CA THR A 110 -30.92 -1.80 14.53
C THR A 110 -29.73 -1.26 13.74
N ASN A 111 -29.85 -0.13 13.03
CA ASN A 111 -28.72 0.48 12.33
C ASN A 111 -27.94 1.43 13.25
N ASP A 112 -26.82 0.95 13.80
CA ASP A 112 -25.90 1.73 14.65
C ASP A 112 -25.02 2.73 13.86
N VAL A 113 -25.50 3.21 12.71
CA VAL A 113 -24.79 4.15 11.84
C VAL A 113 -25.58 5.44 11.63
N THR A 114 -24.86 6.55 11.52
CA THR A 114 -25.41 7.88 11.28
C THR A 114 -24.64 8.58 10.17
N ASP A 115 -25.30 9.51 9.49
CA ASP A 115 -24.67 10.42 8.54
C ASP A 115 -24.06 11.60 9.30
N LEU A 116 -22.73 11.61 9.41
CA LEU A 116 -21.99 12.76 9.94
C LEU A 116 -21.77 13.79 8.82
N ARG A 117 -22.10 15.04 9.10
CA ARG A 117 -21.88 16.19 8.22
C ARG A 117 -21.05 17.24 8.93
N ILE A 118 -19.93 17.64 8.32
CA ILE A 118 -19.07 18.70 8.82
C ILE A 118 -19.00 19.80 7.78
N ASP A 119 -19.37 21.01 8.18
CA ASP A 119 -19.25 22.19 7.35
C ASP A 119 -17.88 22.82 7.53
N VAL A 120 -17.22 23.04 6.41
CA VAL A 120 -15.88 23.59 6.32
C VAL A 120 -15.92 24.84 5.45
N ALA A 121 -15.44 25.95 5.99
CA ALA A 121 -15.14 27.14 5.21
C ALA A 121 -13.77 26.98 4.56
N VAL A 122 -13.71 27.19 3.25
CA VAL A 122 -12.46 27.13 2.47
C VAL A 122 -12.27 28.44 1.74
N ARG A 123 -11.10 29.06 1.89
CA ARG A 123 -10.70 30.27 1.17
C ARG A 123 -9.39 30.02 0.42
N PRO A 124 -9.43 29.78 -0.90
CA PRO A 124 -8.23 29.74 -1.71
C PRO A 124 -7.53 31.09 -1.71
N ARG A 125 -6.20 31.14 -1.64
CA ARG A 125 -5.45 32.40 -1.63
C ARG A 125 -5.31 33.01 -3.03
N ASP A 126 -5.21 32.16 -4.05
CA ASP A 126 -4.90 32.52 -5.43
C ASP A 126 -5.59 31.58 -6.43
N ALA A 127 -5.38 31.80 -7.73
CA ALA A 127 -6.00 31.00 -8.78
C ALA A 127 -5.50 29.54 -8.81
N ALA A 128 -4.24 29.31 -8.42
CA ALA A 128 -3.64 27.97 -8.41
C ALA A 128 -4.24 27.11 -7.28
N SER A 129 -4.32 27.66 -6.08
CA SER A 129 -5.01 27.07 -4.93
C SER A 129 -6.50 26.88 -5.19
N ALA A 130 -7.17 27.84 -5.85
CA ALA A 130 -8.58 27.67 -6.25
C ALA A 130 -8.75 26.47 -7.20
N LYS A 131 -7.85 26.30 -8.16
CA LYS A 131 -7.84 25.13 -9.05
C LYS A 131 -7.59 23.83 -8.29
N LEU A 132 -6.68 23.82 -7.30
CA LEU A 132 -6.39 22.63 -6.49
C LEU A 132 -7.58 22.25 -5.58
N VAL A 133 -8.20 23.21 -4.90
CA VAL A 133 -9.45 23.01 -4.14
C VAL A 133 -10.58 22.52 -5.06
N GLY A 134 -10.60 23.03 -6.29
CA GLY A 134 -11.53 22.66 -7.35
C GLY A 134 -11.27 21.29 -7.98
N SER A 135 -10.04 20.78 -7.87
CA SER A 135 -9.61 19.58 -8.57
C SER A 135 -10.22 18.32 -7.99
N TYR A 136 -10.32 17.30 -8.83
CA TYR A 136 -10.63 15.95 -8.38
C TYR A 136 -9.41 15.39 -7.62
N GLY A 137 -9.66 14.70 -6.51
CA GLY A 137 -8.63 13.98 -5.76
C GLY A 137 -8.31 14.50 -4.36
N VAL A 138 -8.95 15.58 -3.89
CA VAL A 138 -8.97 15.88 -2.45
C VAL A 138 -9.72 14.76 -1.74
N VAL A 139 -9.08 14.12 -0.77
CA VAL A 139 -9.67 13.00 -0.02
C VAL A 139 -10.10 13.48 1.35
N TYR A 140 -11.31 13.11 1.77
CA TYR A 140 -11.86 13.42 3.07
C TYR A 140 -12.06 12.13 3.85
N ARG A 141 -11.61 12.11 5.10
CA ARG A 141 -11.72 10.96 6.01
C ARG A 141 -12.14 11.44 7.38
N PHE A 142 -12.90 10.60 8.08
CA PHE A 142 -13.08 10.72 9.51
C PHE A 142 -12.18 9.74 10.23
N VAL A 143 -11.53 10.16 11.31
CA VAL A 143 -10.56 9.33 12.04
C VAL A 143 -10.88 9.38 13.54
N ASP A 144 -10.78 8.24 14.24
CA ASP A 144 -10.89 8.20 15.70
C ASP A 144 -9.51 8.17 16.39
N ASP A 145 -9.52 8.20 17.71
CA ASP A 145 -8.30 8.16 18.54
C ASP A 145 -7.52 6.84 18.36
N ASP A 146 -8.20 5.77 17.95
CA ASP A 146 -7.63 4.46 17.67
C ASP A 146 -7.03 4.39 16.24
N GLY A 147 -7.13 5.47 15.45
CA GLY A 147 -6.64 5.55 14.07
C GLY A 147 -7.52 4.84 13.04
N ARG A 148 -8.76 4.47 13.39
CA ARG A 148 -9.72 3.88 12.44
C ARG A 148 -10.25 4.97 11.53
N GLU A 149 -10.35 4.66 10.24
CA GLU A 149 -10.72 5.63 9.23
C GLU A 149 -12.07 5.29 8.57
N TRP A 150 -12.88 6.31 8.34
CA TRP A 150 -14.10 6.23 7.53
C TRP A 150 -14.00 7.20 6.35
N SER A 151 -14.30 6.71 5.16
CA SER A 151 -14.33 7.54 3.96
C SER A 151 -15.45 8.58 4.03
N ALA A 152 -15.15 9.80 3.60
CA ALA A 152 -16.11 10.88 3.51
C ALA A 152 -16.08 11.55 2.12
N LEU A 153 -17.18 12.20 1.77
CA LEU A 153 -17.39 12.90 0.51
C LEU A 153 -17.47 14.41 0.76
N GLY A 154 -16.66 15.19 0.05
CA GLY A 154 -16.76 16.64 0.04
C GLY A 154 -17.79 17.13 -0.98
N LEU A 155 -18.87 17.71 -0.49
CA LEU A 155 -19.94 18.33 -1.28
C LEU A 155 -19.74 19.84 -1.28
N ARG A 156 -19.57 20.43 -2.47
CA ARG A 156 -19.39 21.88 -2.65
C ARG A 156 -20.52 22.45 -3.48
N VAL A 157 -20.86 23.71 -3.19
CA VAL A 157 -21.79 24.49 -4.03
C VAL A 157 -20.97 25.54 -4.77
N GLY A 158 -21.00 25.47 -6.10
CA GLY A 158 -20.24 26.38 -6.97
C GLY A 158 -18.76 26.02 -7.16
N THR A 159 -18.03 26.91 -7.82
CA THR A 159 -16.62 26.73 -8.18
C THR A 159 -15.72 27.56 -7.27
N PRO A 160 -14.62 27.00 -6.75
CA PRO A 160 -13.68 27.76 -5.92
C PRO A 160 -13.11 28.95 -6.68
N THR A 161 -13.06 30.11 -6.01
CA THR A 161 -12.55 31.36 -6.58
C THR A 161 -11.46 31.91 -5.66
N ALA A 162 -10.40 32.46 -6.25
CA ALA A 162 -9.30 33.06 -5.50
C ALA A 162 -9.79 34.17 -4.56
N GLY A 163 -9.33 34.15 -3.30
CA GLY A 163 -9.68 35.12 -2.26
C GLY A 163 -11.08 34.99 -1.67
N VAL A 164 -11.99 34.24 -2.31
CA VAL A 164 -13.38 34.12 -1.89
C VAL A 164 -13.56 32.90 -0.99
N ALA A 165 -14.13 33.11 0.20
CA ALA A 165 -14.49 32.00 1.08
C ALA A 165 -15.74 31.29 0.53
N MET A 166 -15.72 29.97 0.54
CA MET A 166 -16.86 29.13 0.17
C MET A 166 -17.12 28.07 1.23
N ARG A 167 -18.35 27.56 1.28
CA ARG A 167 -18.73 26.44 2.14
C ARG A 167 -18.59 25.12 1.38
N LEU A 168 -17.96 24.17 2.05
CA LEU A 168 -17.85 22.77 1.69
C LEU A 168 -18.48 21.95 2.80
N THR A 169 -19.35 21.01 2.47
CA THR A 169 -19.92 20.06 3.44
C THR A 169 -19.28 18.70 3.24
N VAL A 170 -18.56 18.20 4.23
CA VAL A 170 -17.99 16.86 4.25
C VAL A 170 -19.00 15.91 4.88
N LYS A 171 -19.41 14.89 4.13
CA LYS A 171 -20.43 13.92 4.54
C LYS A 171 -19.86 12.50 4.55
N GLY A 172 -20.13 11.72 5.59
CA GLY A 172 -19.81 10.30 5.61
C GLY A 172 -20.68 9.53 6.59
N THR A 173 -20.75 8.22 6.40
CA THR A 173 -21.54 7.32 7.25
C THR A 173 -20.61 6.69 8.28
N VAL A 174 -20.93 6.87 9.56
CA VAL A 174 -20.07 6.52 10.69
C VAL A 174 -20.88 5.85 11.81
N PRO A 175 -20.24 5.08 12.71
CA PRO A 175 -20.93 4.53 13.88
C PRO A 175 -21.51 5.64 14.75
N ARG A 176 -22.76 5.49 15.18
CA ARG A 176 -23.48 6.51 15.96
C ARG A 176 -22.76 6.85 17.27
N THR A 177 -22.23 5.84 17.94
CA THR A 177 -21.47 5.97 19.19
C THR A 177 -20.18 6.77 19.04
N LYS A 178 -19.59 6.79 17.83
CA LYS A 178 -18.36 7.50 17.52
C LYS A 178 -18.60 8.84 16.82
N ALA A 179 -19.80 9.08 16.27
CA ALA A 179 -20.11 10.22 15.41
C ALA A 179 -19.73 11.58 15.99
N ASP A 180 -19.67 11.68 17.30
CA ASP A 180 -19.24 12.87 18.01
C ASP A 180 -17.71 12.94 18.14
N SER A 181 -17.01 11.84 18.45
CA SER A 181 -15.56 11.80 18.71
C SER A 181 -14.68 11.85 17.46
N LEU A 182 -15.23 11.68 16.26
CA LEU A 182 -14.42 11.64 15.05
C LEU A 182 -13.83 12.99 14.66
N GLU A 183 -12.58 12.95 14.24
CA GLU A 183 -11.84 14.08 13.70
C GLU A 183 -11.87 14.08 12.17
N LEU A 184 -11.83 15.27 11.58
CA LEU A 184 -11.83 15.41 10.13
C LEU A 184 -10.40 15.47 9.60
N VAL A 185 -10.05 14.57 8.69
CA VAL A 185 -8.81 14.60 7.93
C VAL A 185 -9.07 14.95 6.47
N ILE A 186 -8.41 16.01 6.00
CA ILE A 186 -8.45 16.47 4.61
C ILE A 186 -7.06 16.25 4.01
N GLN A 187 -6.97 15.46 2.95
CA GLN A 187 -5.72 15.17 2.28
C GLN A 187 -5.67 15.82 0.90
N ALA A 188 -4.54 16.44 0.59
CA ALA A 188 -4.31 17.05 -0.72
C ALA A 188 -4.38 16.02 -1.86
N PRO A 189 -4.72 16.44 -3.08
CA PRO A 189 -4.67 15.56 -4.24
C PRO A 189 -3.23 15.14 -4.53
N LYS A 190 -3.05 13.98 -5.18
CA LYS A 190 -1.72 13.49 -5.59
C LYS A 190 -0.97 14.47 -6.49
N THR A 191 -1.70 15.29 -7.24
CA THR A 191 -1.17 16.37 -8.10
C THR A 191 -0.56 17.53 -7.33
N ALA A 192 -0.80 17.65 -6.02
CA ALA A 192 -0.16 18.64 -5.17
C ALA A 192 1.27 18.25 -4.77
N ARG A 193 1.70 17.01 -5.06
CA ARG A 193 3.08 16.58 -4.80
C ARG A 193 4.02 17.14 -5.85
N LYS A 194 5.19 17.58 -5.41
CA LYS A 194 6.29 17.95 -6.31
C LYS A 194 6.99 16.70 -6.81
N ASP A 195 7.35 15.80 -5.90
CA ASP A 195 7.94 14.50 -6.21
C ASP A 195 7.07 13.33 -5.76
N ALA A 196 7.11 12.20 -6.48
CA ALA A 196 6.28 11.03 -6.16
C ALA A 196 6.58 10.44 -4.77
N ARG A 197 7.80 10.65 -4.26
CA ARG A 197 8.26 10.23 -2.94
C ARG A 197 7.87 11.20 -1.82
N ASP A 198 7.43 12.42 -2.16
CA ASP A 198 7.06 13.42 -1.16
C ASP A 198 5.80 12.99 -0.40
N PRO A 199 5.77 13.28 0.90
CA PRO A 199 4.60 12.99 1.69
C PRO A 199 3.40 13.81 1.23
N LEU A 200 2.20 13.20 1.26
CA LEU A 200 0.98 13.97 1.00
C LEU A 200 0.70 14.88 2.19
N PRO A 201 0.57 16.19 1.97
CA PRO A 201 0.13 17.06 3.05
C PRO A 201 -1.34 16.75 3.35
N SER A 202 -1.65 16.68 4.65
CA SER A 202 -2.99 16.53 5.16
C SER A 202 -3.23 17.46 6.35
N LEU A 203 -4.48 17.87 6.51
CA LEU A 203 -4.99 18.64 7.63
C LEU A 203 -5.85 17.74 8.50
N ARG A 204 -5.59 17.71 9.81
CA ARG A 204 -6.39 16.99 10.80
C ARG A 204 -6.99 18.01 11.75
N PHE A 205 -8.31 18.13 11.75
CA PHE A 205 -9.03 19.00 12.68
C PHE A 205 -9.36 18.22 13.94
N GLU A 206 -8.69 18.61 15.03
CA GLU A 206 -8.90 18.04 16.35
C GLU A 206 -10.27 18.44 16.89
N ARG A 207 -10.76 17.66 17.85
CA ARG A 207 -12.07 17.84 18.46
C ARG A 207 -12.04 18.74 19.69
#